data_AF-A0A5C6Q6W7-F1
#
_entry.id   AF-A0A5C6Q6W7-F1
#
_cell.length_a   1.000
_cell.length_b   1.000
_cell.length_c   1.000
_cell.angle_alpha   90.00
_cell.angle_beta   90.00
_cell.angle_gamma   90.00
#
_symmetry.space_group_name_H-M   'P 1'
#
loop_
_entity.id
_entity.type
_entity.pdbx_description
1 polymer ?
#
loop_
_entity_poly.entity_id
_entity_poly.type
_entity_poly.pdbx_seq_one_letter_code
_entity_poly.pdbx_strand_id
1 'polypeptide(L)' 'MNQQIIFNDDITYDKNQKGWVFSGLLSGERIDILIKCEQHNVLSDALKFDLEVIVEEWLDVNEPLPESRIELDYK' A
#
# COMPACT_ATOMS: atom_id res chain seq x y z
N MET A 1 -2.79 0.01 -16.78
CA MET A 1 -3.24 0.80 -15.61
C MET A 1 -4.72 1.06 -15.75
N ASN A 2 -5.55 0.12 -15.27
CA ASN A 2 -6.89 0.45 -14.81
C ASN A 2 -6.71 0.76 -13.33
N GLN A 3 -6.90 2.01 -12.93
CA GLN A 3 -6.66 2.40 -11.55
C GLN A 3 -7.80 1.84 -10.68
N GLN A 4 -7.57 0.70 -10.04
CA GLN A 4 -8.59 0.01 -9.25
C GLN A 4 -8.80 0.65 -7.87
N ILE A 5 -7.82 1.43 -7.41
CA ILE A 5 -7.77 2.03 -6.06
C ILE A 5 -7.39 3.51 -6.12
N ILE A 6 -7.95 4.34 -5.22
CA ILE A 6 -7.56 5.73 -5.01
C ILE A 6 -6.77 5.84 -3.71
N PHE A 7 -5.49 6.23 -3.75
CA PHE A 7 -4.66 6.38 -2.55
C PHE A 7 -4.93 7.70 -1.82
N ASN A 8 -4.90 7.67 -0.48
CA ASN A 8 -5.26 8.81 0.39
C ASN A 8 -4.06 9.71 0.76
N ASP A 9 -2.88 9.48 0.20
CA ASP A 9 -1.64 10.21 0.50
C ASP A 9 -1.24 10.24 1.99
N ASP A 10 -1.68 9.25 2.77
CA ASP A 10 -1.43 9.11 4.22
C ASP A 10 -0.27 8.16 4.56
N ILE A 11 0.73 8.09 3.67
CA ILE A 11 1.87 7.17 3.80
C ILE A 11 2.76 7.52 4.98
N THR A 12 2.95 6.55 5.88
CA THR A 12 3.83 6.68 7.05
C THR A 12 4.61 5.39 7.29
N TYR A 13 5.80 5.49 7.88
CA TYR A 13 6.58 4.30 8.25
C TYR A 13 6.23 3.86 9.68
N ASP A 14 5.71 2.65 9.84
CA ASP A 14 5.46 2.03 11.13
C ASP A 14 6.67 1.16 11.56
N LYS A 15 7.39 1.64 12.57
CA LYS A 15 8.56 0.96 13.13
C LYS A 15 8.23 -0.36 13.83
N ASN A 16 7.03 -0.49 14.39
CA ASN A 16 6.61 -1.71 15.10
C ASN A 16 6.32 -2.83 14.11
N GLN A 17 5.72 -2.48 12.97
CA GLN A 17 5.37 -3.40 11.90
C GLN A 17 6.47 -3.55 10.85
N LYS A 18 7.53 -2.74 10.94
CA LYS A 18 8.66 -2.69 10.00
C LYS A 18 8.18 -2.52 8.55
N GLY A 19 7.41 -1.47 8.29
CA GLY A 19 6.88 -1.25 6.95
C GLY A 19 6.18 0.08 6.76
N TRP A 20 5.86 0.38 5.50
CA TRP A 20 5.06 1.53 5.11
C TRP A 20 3.58 1.19 5.24
N VAL A 21 2.84 2.03 5.96
CA VAL A 21 1.40 1.91 6.14
C VAL A 21 0.70 3.12 5.51
N PHE A 22 -0.40 2.84 4.82
CA PHE A 22 -1.23 3.84 4.16
C PHE A 22 -2.62 3.28 3.87
N SER A 23 -3.52 4.11 3.38
CA SER A 23 -4.87 3.71 3.01
C SER A 23 -5.25 4.15 1.61
N GLY A 24 -6.25 3.48 1.07
CA GLY A 24 -6.89 3.87 -0.17
C GLY A 24 -8.37 3.55 -0.18
N LEU A 25 -9.05 3.94 -1.25
CA LEU A 25 -10.44 3.64 -1.53
C LEU A 25 -10.51 2.65 -2.69
N LEU A 26 -10.99 1.44 -2.40
CA LEU A 26 -11.30 0.41 -3.37
C LEU A 26 -12.82 0.30 -3.45
N SER A 27 -13.43 0.59 -4.61
CA SER A 27 -14.89 0.60 -4.78
C SER A 27 -15.65 1.49 -3.77
N GLY A 28 -15.00 2.55 -3.28
CA GLY A 28 -15.57 3.47 -2.28
C GLY A 28 -15.40 3.02 -0.83
N GLU A 29 -14.84 1.84 -0.58
CA GLU A 29 -14.53 1.33 0.75
C GLU A 29 -13.08 1.62 1.11
N ARG A 30 -12.85 2.03 2.36
CA ARG A 30 -11.49 2.25 2.87
C ARG A 30 -10.80 0.90 3.05
N ILE A 31 -9.60 0.79 2.49
CA ILE A 31 -8.69 -0.33 2.74
C ILE A 31 -7.40 0.18 3.34
N ASP A 32 -6.92 -0.50 4.37
CA ASP A 32 -5.60 -0.26 4.93
C ASP A 32 -4.58 -1.17 4.24
N ILE A 33 -3.36 -0.68 4.07
CA ILE A 33 -2.27 -1.33 3.36
C ILE A 33 -1.03 -1.27 4.24
N LEU A 34 -0.29 -2.38 4.30
CA LEU A 34 1.03 -2.49 4.90
C LEU A 34 1.99 -3.11 3.88
N ILE A 35 3.07 -2.40 3.57
CA ILE A 35 4.17 -2.92 2.77
C ILE A 35 5.41 -3.05 3.68
N LYS A 36 5.76 -4.29 4.03
CA LYS A 36 6.88 -4.61 4.91
C LYS A 36 8.20 -4.31 4.22
N CYS A 37 9.05 -3.52 4.88
CA CYS A 37 10.42 -3.28 4.45
C CYS A 37 11.30 -2.87 5.64
N GLU A 38 12.56 -3.30 5.64
CA GLU A 38 13.51 -2.85 6.65
C GLU A 38 13.89 -1.39 6.41
N GLN A 39 13.75 -0.56 7.45
CA GLN A 39 13.86 0.90 7.39
C GLN A 39 15.18 1.36 6.76
N HIS A 40 15.15 1.76 5.49
CA HIS A 40 16.35 2.28 4.81
C HIS A 40 16.16 3.64 4.12
N ASN A 41 14.94 4.07 3.82
CA ASN A 41 14.72 5.22 2.93
C ASN A 41 13.76 6.27 3.53
N VAL A 42 14.03 7.54 3.24
CA VAL A 42 13.07 8.66 3.41
C VAL A 42 11.95 8.50 2.38
N LEU A 43 10.71 8.86 2.72
CA LEU A 43 9.62 8.88 1.75
C LEU A 43 9.93 9.91 0.66
N SER A 44 10.26 9.42 -0.54
CA SER A 44 10.42 10.20 -1.76
C SER A 44 9.24 9.95 -2.68
N ASP A 45 9.00 10.84 -3.66
CA ASP A 45 7.96 10.62 -4.67
C ASP A 45 8.17 9.31 -5.42
N ALA A 46 9.43 8.97 -5.75
CA ALA A 46 9.76 7.70 -6.38
C ALA A 46 9.36 6.49 -5.51
N LEU A 47 9.68 6.52 -4.22
CA LEU A 47 9.29 5.45 -3.30
C LEU A 47 7.76 5.38 -3.15
N LYS A 48 7.08 6.52 -3.08
CA LYS A 48 5.61 6.57 -3.06
C LYS A 48 5.03 5.84 -4.27
N PHE A 49 5.49 6.19 -5.48
CA PHE A 49 5.01 5.53 -6.70
C PHE A 49 5.33 4.03 -6.72
N ASP A 50 6.50 3.61 -6.23
CA ASP A 50 6.84 2.19 -6.12
C ASP A 50 5.87 1.45 -5.19
N LEU A 51 5.54 2.03 -4.03
CA LEU A 51 4.58 1.46 -3.08
C LEU A 51 3.17 1.33 -3.69
N GLU A 52 2.71 2.35 -4.42
CA GLU A 52 1.41 2.36 -5.09
C GLU A 52 1.35 1.29 -6.19
N VAL A 53 2.39 1.17 -7.01
CA VAL A 53 2.49 0.16 -8.08
C VAL A 53 2.43 -1.25 -7.51
N ILE A 54 3.13 -1.52 -6.41
CA ILE A 54 3.10 -2.85 -5.74
C ILE A 54 1.67 -3.24 -5.34
N VAL A 55 0.87 -2.29 -4.86
CA VAL A 55 -0.54 -2.53 -4.50
C VAL A 55 -1.40 -2.74 -5.74
N GLU A 56 -1.21 -1.92 -6.78
CA GLU A 56 -1.97 -2.06 -8.03
C GLU A 56 -1.69 -3.41 -8.71
N GLU A 57 -0.43 -3.82 -8.81
CA GLU A 57 -0.05 -5.13 -9.36
C GLU A 57 -0.65 -6.29 -8.57
N TRP A 58 -0.76 -6.15 -7.24
CA TRP A 58 -1.42 -7.15 -6.41
C TRP A 58 -2.92 -7.20 -6.66
N LEU A 59 -3.59 -6.05 -6.80
CA LEU A 59 -5.03 -5.94 -7.07
C LEU A 59 -5.43 -6.39 -8.49
N ASP A 60 -4.49 -6.44 -9.44
CA ASP A 60 -4.76 -6.96 -10.78
C ASP A 60 -5.07 -8.47 -10.79
N VAL A 61 -4.66 -9.21 -9.75
CA VAL A 61 -4.84 -10.67 -9.66
C VAL A 61 -5.43 -11.15 -8.33
N ASN A 62 -5.63 -10.25 -7.36
CA ASN A 62 -6.23 -10.57 -6.06
C ASN A 62 -7.33 -9.58 -5.69
N GLU A 63 -8.31 -10.05 -4.93
CA GLU A 63 -9.31 -9.21 -4.28
C GLU A 63 -9.11 -9.26 -2.75
N PRO A 64 -9.04 -8.11 -2.06
CA PRO A 64 -8.96 -8.09 -0.62
C PRO A 64 -10.29 -8.53 0.00
N LEU A 65 -10.22 -9.25 1.10
CA LEU A 65 -11.41 -9.61 1.86
C LEU A 65 -12.01 -8.38 2.55
N PRO A 66 -13.34 -8.33 2.74
CA PRO A 66 -13.98 -7.29 3.55
C PRO A 66 -13.30 -7.19 4.93
N GLU A 67 -13.04 -5.96 5.39
CA GLU A 67 -12.41 -5.65 6.67
C GLU A 67 -10.97 -6.18 6.85
N SER A 68 -10.34 -6.69 5.78
CA SER A 68 -8.96 -7.15 5.82
C SER A 68 -7.99 -6.09 5.30
N ARG A 69 -6.80 -6.08 5.90
CA ARG A 69 -5.67 -5.26 5.47
C ARG A 69 -4.87 -5.97 4.38
N ILE A 70 -4.42 -5.25 3.37
CA ILE A 70 -3.44 -5.76 2.39
C ILE A 70 -2.06 -5.77 3.05
N GLU A 71 -1.40 -6.93 3.08
CA GLU A 71 -0.02 -7.06 3.55
C GLU A 71 0.88 -7.58 2.44
N LEU A 72 1.91 -6.80 2.08
CA LEU A 72 2.86 -7.11 1.02
C LEU A 72 4.29 -6.94 1.53
N ASP A 73 5.25 -7.50 0.81
CA ASP A 73 6.68 -7.35 1.08
C ASP A 73 7.34 -6.51 -0.03
N TYR A 74 8.09 -5.49 0.37
CA TYR A 74 8.93 -4.70 -0.53
C TYR A 74 10.20 -5.53 -0.86
N LYS A 75 10.43 -5.81 -2.13
CA LYS A 75 11.60 -6.58 -2.60
C LYS A 75 12.85 -5.72 -2.75
#